data_AF-A0A7H5EVF3-F1
#
_entry.id   AF-A0A7H5EVF3-F1
#
_cell.length_a   1.000
_cell.length_b   1.000
_cell.length_c   1.000
_cell.angle_alpha   90.00
_cell.angle_beta   90.00
_cell.angle_gamma   90.00
#
_symmetry.space_group_name_H-M   'P 1'
#
loop_
_entity.id
_entity.type
_entity.pdbx_description
1 polymer ?
#
loop_
_entity_poly.entity_id
_entity_poly.type
_entity_poly.pdbx_seq_one_letter_code
_entity_poly.pdbx_strand_id
1 'polypeptide(L)' 'MNASVAGLVIEVIFFAIGLYVYLFARGFISFGKPEVRKRAEEFRKENATWMRLLGLALAAVMLLNIVFHVRELVAG' A
#
# COMPACT_ATOMS: atom_id res chain seq x y z
N MET A 1 1.53 -22.85 9.87
CA MET A 1 2.25 -21.60 9.55
C MET A 1 2.84 -21.07 10.85
N ASN A 2 4.14 -20.77 10.87
CA ASN A 2 4.77 -20.14 12.04
C ASN A 2 4.25 -18.70 12.18
N ALA A 3 4.03 -18.22 13.41
CA ALA A 3 3.47 -16.90 13.66
C ALA A 3 4.30 -15.76 13.05
N SER A 4 5.63 -15.89 13.04
CA SER A 4 6.54 -14.93 12.41
C SER A 4 6.36 -14.87 10.87
N VAL A 5 6.22 -16.01 10.19
CA VAL A 5 5.97 -16.05 8.74
C VAL A 5 4.61 -15.43 8.41
N ALA A 6 3.59 -15.68 9.23
CA ALA A 6 2.27 -15.05 9.07
C ALA A 6 2.35 -13.52 9.22
N GLY A 7 3.12 -13.03 10.20
CA GLY A 7 3.40 -11.61 10.39
C GLY A 7 4.04 -10.97 9.15
N LEU A 8 5.09 -11.58 8.61
CA LEU A 8 5.75 -11.09 7.40
C LEU A 8 4.80 -11.03 6.18
N VAL A 9 3.95 -12.04 6.00
CA VAL A 9 2.94 -12.04 4.92
C VAL A 9 1.98 -10.86 5.06
N ILE A 10 1.48 -10.62 6.28
CA ILE A 10 0.63 -9.47 6.57
C ILE A 10 1.36 -8.17 6.24
N GLU A 11 2.63 -8.04 6.65
CA GLU A 11 3.40 -6.84 6.40
C GLU A 11 3.55 -6.53 4.91
N VAL A 12 3.85 -7.56 4.10
CA VAL A 12 3.94 -7.46 2.64
C VAL A 12 2.60 -7.03 2.02
N ILE A 13 1.48 -7.56 2.51
CA ILE A 13 0.14 -7.17 2.05
C ILE A 13 -0.12 -5.69 2.35
N PHE A 14 0.16 -5.23 3.57
CA PHE A 14 -0.04 -3.83 3.94
C PHE A 14 0.89 -2.88 3.18
N PHE A 15 2.14 -3.30 2.91
CA PHE A 15 3.05 -2.57 2.04
C PHE A 15 2.47 -2.42 0.63
N ALA A 16 1.97 -3.51 0.05
CA ALA A 16 1.34 -3.50 -1.27
C ALA A 16 0.09 -2.60 -1.31
N ILE A 17 -0.71 -2.58 -0.23
CA ILE A 17 -1.85 -1.66 -0.10
C ILE A 17 -1.40 -0.20 -0.08
N GLY A 18 -0.35 0.14 0.68
CA GLY A 18 0.21 1.49 0.70
C GLY A 18 0.66 1.96 -0.68
N LEU A 19 1.38 1.11 -1.41
CA LEU A 19 1.78 1.37 -2.79
C LEU A 19 0.58 1.51 -3.73
N TYR A 20 -0.41 0.62 -3.62
CA TYR A 20 -1.63 0.69 -4.40
C TYR A 20 -2.36 2.02 -4.21
N VAL A 21 -2.56 2.44 -2.96
CA VAL A 21 -3.22 3.72 -2.63
C VAL A 21 -2.46 4.89 -3.23
N TYR A 22 -1.13 4.90 -3.14
CA TYR A 22 -0.30 5.94 -3.75
C TYR A 22 -0.45 5.99 -5.27
N LEU A 23 -0.35 4.83 -5.94
CA LEU A 23 -0.44 4.71 -7.39
C LEU A 23 -1.84 5.06 -7.91
N PHE A 24 -2.88 4.66 -7.17
CA PHE A 24 -4.25 5.06 -7.43
C PHE A 24 -4.39 6.58 -7.32
N ALA A 25 -3.88 7.21 -6.25
CA ALA A 25 -3.95 8.65 -6.06
C ALA A 25 -3.13 9.47 -7.08
N ARG A 26 -2.16 8.83 -7.75
CA ARG A 26 -1.43 9.38 -8.90
C ARG A 26 -2.19 9.24 -10.22
N GLY A 27 -3.23 8.41 -10.26
CA GLY A 27 -4.00 8.10 -11.46
C GLY A 27 -3.39 7.01 -12.34
N PHE A 28 -2.31 6.35 -11.90
CA PHE A 28 -1.71 5.23 -12.64
C PHE A 28 -2.60 3.98 -12.62
N ILE A 29 -3.42 3.83 -11.59
CA ILE A 29 -4.35 2.71 -11.44
C ILE A 29 -5.79 3.20 -11.65
N SER A 30 -6.43 2.75 -12.73
CA SER A 30 -7.82 3.07 -13.06
C SER A 30 -8.45 1.93 -13.89
N PHE A 31 -9.29 1.12 -13.24
CA PHE A 31 -9.95 -0.05 -13.85
C PHE A 31 -11.46 0.11 -13.88
N GLY A 32 -12.12 -0.60 -14.80
CA GLY A 32 -13.58 -0.71 -14.87
C GLY A 32 -14.25 0.08 -15.99
N LYS A 33 -15.58 0.04 -16.00
CA LYS A 33 -16.45 0.73 -16.96
C LYS A 33 -16.29 2.27 -16.85
N PRO A 34 -16.63 3.03 -17.90
CA PRO A 34 -16.49 4.50 -17.91
C PRO A 34 -17.10 5.20 -16.68
N GLU A 35 -18.23 4.72 -16.18
CA GLU A 35 -18.89 5.26 -14.98
C GLU A 35 -18.06 5.10 -13.70
N VAL A 36 -17.41 3.94 -13.51
CA VAL A 36 -16.56 3.66 -12.34
C VAL A 36 -15.32 4.53 -12.38
N ARG A 37 -14.74 4.73 -13.58
CA ARG A 37 -13.60 5.62 -13.78
C ARG A 37 -13.93 7.06 -13.41
N LYS A 38 -15.09 7.55 -13.82
CA LYS A 38 -15.53 8.92 -13.53
C LYS A 38 -15.68 9.16 -12.02
N ARG A 39 -16.32 8.24 -11.30
CA ARG A 39 -16.42 8.31 -9.83
C ARG A 39 -15.04 8.27 -9.16
N ALA A 40 -14.13 7.43 -9.65
CA ALA A 40 -12.77 7.34 -9.11
C ALA A 40 -11.97 8.63 -9.38
N GLU A 41 -12.16 9.28 -10.52
CA GLU A 41 -11.55 10.58 -10.83
C GLU A 41 -12.08 11.70 -9.93
N GLU A 42 -13.39 11.77 -9.72
CA GLU A 42 -14.02 12.72 -8.80
C GLU A 42 -13.50 12.54 -7.38
N PHE A 43 -13.46 11.31 -6.87
CA PHE A 43 -12.89 11.01 -5.55
C PHE A 43 -11.42 11.43 -5.43
N ARG A 44 -10.61 11.20 -6.48
CA ARG A 44 -9.19 11.61 -6.48
C ARG A 44 -9.03 13.12 -6.51
N LYS A 45 -9.89 13.88 -7.18
CA LYS A 45 -9.76 15.35 -7.21
C LYS A 45 -9.79 15.94 -5.79
N GLU A 46 -10.62 15.38 -4.92
CA GLU A 46 -10.78 15.88 -3.56
C GLU A 46 -9.75 15.28 -2.58
N ASN A 47 -9.31 14.04 -2.81
CA ASN A 47 -8.56 13.27 -1.81
C ASN A 47 -7.10 12.95 -2.20
N ALA A 48 -6.67 13.20 -3.43
CA ALA A 48 -5.40 12.70 -3.95
C ALA A 48 -4.18 13.10 -3.10
N THR A 49 -4.13 14.32 -2.58
CA THR A 49 -3.00 14.78 -1.76
C THR A 49 -2.86 13.94 -0.49
N TRP A 50 -3.94 13.77 0.27
CA TRP A 50 -3.95 12.96 1.49
C TRP A 50 -3.68 11.50 1.19
N MET A 51 -4.29 10.94 0.14
CA MET A 51 -4.04 9.55 -0.26
C MET A 51 -2.58 9.31 -0.64
N ARG A 52 -1.91 10.25 -1.30
CA ARG A 52 -0.48 10.12 -1.63
C ARG A 52 0.38 10.10 -0.37
N LEU A 53 0.13 11.05 0.55
CA LEU A 53 0.90 11.16 1.77
C LEU A 53 0.69 9.95 2.69
N LEU A 54 -0.56 9.56 2.91
CA LEU A 54 -0.90 8.41 3.76
C LEU A 54 -0.48 7.08 3.13
N GLY A 55 -0.64 6.93 1.80
CA GLY A 55 -0.18 5.76 1.06
C GLY A 55 1.34 5.59 1.12
N LEU A 56 2.11 6.68 0.94
CA LEU A 56 3.56 6.66 1.10
C LEU A 56 3.99 6.42 2.55
N ALA A 57 3.32 7.03 3.53
CA ALA A 57 3.62 6.83 4.94
C ALA A 57 3.43 5.35 5.34
N LEU A 58 2.30 4.75 4.93
CA LEU A 58 2.03 3.34 5.14
C LEU A 58 3.11 2.47 4.45
N ALA A 59 3.39 2.72 3.17
CA ALA A 59 4.41 1.96 2.46
C ALA A 59 5.81 2.09 3.11
N ALA A 60 6.19 3.28 3.57
CA ALA A 60 7.48 3.49 4.21
C ALA A 60 7.60 2.73 5.55
N VAL A 61 6.58 2.83 6.41
CA VAL A 61 6.57 2.12 7.71
C VAL A 61 6.58 0.61 7.50
N MET A 62 5.76 0.10 6.58
CA MET A 62 5.71 -1.33 6.31
C MET A 62 7.01 -1.85 5.68
N LEU A 63 7.68 -1.06 4.84
CA LEU A 63 8.99 -1.42 4.31
C LEU A 63 10.04 -1.57 5.42
N LEU A 64 10.07 -0.64 6.38
CA LEU A 64 10.96 -0.75 7.53
C LEU A 64 10.66 -2.00 8.36
N ASN A 65 9.38 -2.29 8.62
CA ASN A 65 8.97 -3.50 9.33
C ASN A 65 9.45 -4.78 8.61
N ILE A 66 9.21 -4.87 7.30
CA ILE A 66 9.64 -6.02 6.48
C ILE A 66 11.17 -6.19 6.57
N VAL A 67 11.93 -5.10 6.43
CA VAL A 67 13.40 -5.16 6.50
C VAL A 67 13.87 -5.66 7.86
N PHE A 68 13.28 -5.18 8.95
CA PHE A 68 13.64 -5.63 10.30
C PHE A 68 13.25 -7.09 10.55
N HIS A 69 12.03 -7.48 10.16
CA HIS A 69 11.53 -8.84 10.33
C HIS A 69 12.34 -9.86 9.50
N VAL A 70 12.73 -9.51 8.28
CA VAL A 70 13.62 -10.35 7.45
C VAL A 70 15.01 -10.46 8.07
N ARG A 71 15.57 -9.36 8.61
CA ARG A 71 16.87 -9.42 9.30
C ARG A 71 16.81 -10.31 10.53
N GLU A 72 15.74 -10.24 11.31
CA GLU A 72 15.52 -11.10 12.48
C GLU A 72 15.44 -12.58 12.07
N LEU A 73 14.68 -12.88 11.01
CA LEU A 73 14.56 -14.24 10.47
C LEU A 73 15.87 -14.83 9.91
N VAL A 74 16.79 -13.99 9.45
CA VAL A 74 18.10 -14.42 8.91
C VAL A 74 19.17 -14.49 10.01
N ALA A 75 19.04 -13.69 11.06
CA ALA A 75 19.98 -13.64 12.17
C ALA A 75 19.68 -14.64 13.29
N GLY A 76 18.44 -15.14 13.38
CA GLY A 76 18.03 -16.25 14.27
C GLY A 76 18.20 -17.62 13.62
#